data_AF-A0A7G2LTJ5-F1
#
_entry.id   AF-A0A7G2LTJ5-F1
#
_cell.length_a   1.000
_cell.length_b   1.000
_cell.length_c   1.000
_cell.angle_alpha   90.00
_cell.angle_beta   90.00
_cell.angle_gamma   90.00
#
_symmetry.space_group_name_H-M   'P 1'
#
loop_
_entity.id
_entity.type
_entity.pdbx_description
1 polymer ?
#
loop_
_entity_poly.entity_id
_entity_poly.type
_entity_poly.pdbx_seq_one_letter_code
_entity_poly.pdbx_strand_id
1 'polypeptide(L)'
;MTQANIRPLDGRTRASWIRLRTMIVLRWFAIAGQLTAVTVAQSALGLQLAFGLCYLTIGASVVGNLVAAFVFPQNKRLSERENLAMVLFDLLQLTLLLGLTGGLNNPFALLLLAPVTISATALSLRSTLVLGATAIIAASVLALWHLPLVTQSGDVLRQPGIFVFGHWAALLIAIVFTSAYSRRVTSEVHSMADALSATQLVLAREQKLSDLSGVVA
;
A
#
# COMPACT_ATOMS: atom_id res chain seq x y z
N MET A 1 -40.58 27.15 -4.82
CA MET A 1 -39.62 26.90 -3.71
C MET A 1 -38.96 25.56 -3.95
N THR A 2 -37.75 25.57 -4.52
CA THR A 2 -36.97 24.38 -4.90
C THR A 2 -36.23 23.84 -3.68
N GLN A 3 -36.67 22.70 -3.14
CA GLN A 3 -35.88 21.97 -2.14
C GLN A 3 -34.72 21.27 -2.85
N ALA A 4 -33.55 21.90 -2.79
CA ALA A 4 -32.29 21.24 -3.07
C ALA A 4 -32.09 20.14 -2.03
N ASN A 5 -32.27 18.89 -2.45
CA ASN A 5 -31.94 17.71 -1.65
C ASN A 5 -30.41 17.61 -1.57
N ILE A 6 -29.82 18.31 -0.60
CA ILE A 6 -28.40 18.22 -0.29
C ILE A 6 -28.20 16.85 0.36
N ARG A 7 -27.82 15.85 -0.44
CA ARG A 7 -27.34 14.56 0.08
C ARG A 7 -26.18 14.84 1.04
N PRO A 8 -26.26 14.45 2.32
CA PRO A 8 -25.09 14.51 3.18
C PRO A 8 -24.06 13.52 2.62
N LEU A 9 -22.89 14.03 2.23
CA LEU A 9 -21.68 13.23 2.00
C LEU A 9 -21.16 12.73 3.36
N ASP A 10 -22.01 12.06 4.13
CA ASP A 10 -21.60 11.35 5.33
C ASP A 10 -20.91 10.08 4.89
N GLY A 11 -19.60 10.22 4.68
CA GLY A 11 -18.64 9.12 4.59
C GLY A 11 -18.64 8.35 5.91
N ARG A 12 -19.68 7.54 6.12
CA ARG A 12 -19.79 6.57 7.21
C ARG A 12 -18.56 5.64 7.18
N THR A 13 -17.64 5.91 8.10
CA THR A 13 -16.80 4.97 8.84
C THR A 13 -16.21 3.79 8.04
N ARG A 14 -15.54 4.07 6.92
CA ARG A 14 -14.85 3.06 6.10
C ARG A 14 -13.44 2.68 6.59
N ALA A 15 -12.94 3.30 7.65
CA ALA A 15 -11.57 3.11 8.09
C ALA A 15 -11.49 2.37 9.42
N SER A 16 -11.20 1.06 9.37
CA SER A 16 -10.45 0.30 10.39
C SER A 16 -10.56 -1.22 10.17
N TRP A 17 -10.03 -1.72 9.06
CA TRP A 17 -10.10 -3.16 8.76
C TRP A 17 -8.74 -3.86 8.63
N ILE A 18 -7.62 -3.12 8.49
CA ILE A 18 -6.31 -3.77 8.61
C ILE A 18 -5.93 -3.82 10.09
N ARG A 19 -5.82 -5.05 10.62
CA ARG A 19 -5.23 -5.28 11.94
C ARG A 19 -3.76 -4.88 11.88
N LEU A 20 -3.29 -4.17 12.90
CA LEU A 20 -1.88 -3.79 13.04
C LEU A 20 -0.94 -4.99 12.82
N ARG A 21 -1.32 -6.18 13.30
CA ARG A 21 -0.57 -7.42 13.06
C ARG A 21 -0.31 -7.70 11.57
N THR A 22 -1.30 -7.51 10.70
CA THR A 22 -1.15 -7.75 9.26
C THR A 22 -0.19 -6.74 8.64
N MET A 23 -0.27 -5.46 9.02
CA MET A 23 0.68 -4.43 8.59
C MET A 23 2.12 -4.78 8.97
N ILE A 24 2.34 -5.18 10.22
CA ILE A 24 3.66 -5.54 10.74
C ILE A 24 4.25 -6.74 9.99
N VAL A 25 3.44 -7.76 9.70
CA VAL A 25 3.89 -8.95 8.95
C VAL A 25 4.30 -8.58 7.52
N LEU A 26 3.48 -7.78 6.83
CA LEU A 26 3.80 -7.32 5.47
C LEU A 26 5.09 -6.48 5.43
N ARG A 27 5.32 -5.65 6.45
CA ARG A 27 6.57 -4.89 6.60
C ARG A 27 7.77 -5.78 6.83
N TRP A 28 7.65 -6.82 7.66
CA TRP A 28 8.73 -7.79 7.83
C TRP A 28 9.08 -8.51 6.53
N PHE A 29 8.07 -8.87 5.73
CA PHE A 29 8.30 -9.44 4.41
C PHE A 29 9.04 -8.46 3.49
N ALA A 30 8.62 -7.19 3.47
CA ALA A 30 9.29 -6.15 2.69
C ALA A 30 10.74 -5.94 3.15
N ILE A 31 11.01 -5.86 4.45
CA ILE A 31 12.36 -5.72 5.03
C ILE A 31 13.24 -6.90 4.63
N ALA A 32 12.74 -8.14 4.77
CA ALA A 32 13.46 -9.34 4.39
C ALA A 32 13.79 -9.35 2.88
N GLY A 33 12.82 -8.98 2.04
CA GLY A 33 13.02 -8.85 0.60
C GLY A 33 14.04 -7.78 0.23
N GLN A 34 13.98 -6.60 0.86
CA GLN A 34 14.92 -5.50 0.65
C GLN A 34 16.35 -5.88 1.08
N LEU A 35 16.51 -6.50 2.26
CA LEU A 35 17.81 -6.99 2.72
C LEU A 35 18.38 -8.01 1.74
N THR A 36 17.57 -8.99 1.34
CA THR A 36 17.98 -10.00 0.37
C THR A 36 18.39 -9.37 -0.96
N ALA A 37 17.61 -8.43 -1.49
CA ALA A 37 17.90 -7.75 -2.74
C ALA A 37 19.21 -6.96 -2.68
N VAL A 38 19.44 -6.20 -1.60
CA VAL A 38 20.68 -5.43 -1.42
C VAL A 38 21.89 -6.34 -1.26
N THR A 39 21.77 -7.44 -0.49
CA THR A 39 22.86 -8.41 -0.32
C THR A 39 23.17 -9.15 -1.63
N VAL A 40 22.15 -9.60 -2.37
CA VAL A 40 22.34 -10.26 -3.68
C VAL A 40 22.93 -9.30 -4.71
N ALA A 41 22.48 -8.04 -4.73
CA ALA A 41 23.06 -7.01 -5.58
C ALA A 41 24.56 -6.83 -5.33
N GLN A 42 24.99 -6.92 -4.07
CA GLN A 42 26.40 -6.89 -3.69
C GLN A 42 27.16 -8.15 -4.10
N SER A 43 26.69 -9.32 -3.66
CA SER A 43 27.47 -10.55 -3.68
C SER A 43 27.40 -11.30 -5.00
N ALA A 44 26.25 -11.26 -5.69
CA ALA A 44 26.01 -12.01 -6.91
C ALA A 44 26.09 -11.15 -8.18
N LEU A 45 25.61 -9.90 -8.11
CA LEU A 45 25.56 -9.00 -9.26
C LEU A 45 26.74 -8.02 -9.33
N GLY A 46 27.53 -7.89 -8.25
CA GLY A 46 28.70 -7.02 -8.22
C GLY A 46 28.35 -5.55 -8.47
N LEU A 47 27.24 -5.06 -7.91
CA LEU A 47 26.84 -3.66 -8.04
C LEU A 47 27.50 -2.81 -6.95
N GLN A 48 28.05 -1.66 -7.35
CA GLN A 48 28.54 -0.64 -6.43
C GLN A 48 27.37 0.23 -5.98
N LEU A 49 26.78 -0.13 -4.85
CA LEU A 49 25.70 0.62 -4.22
C LEU A 49 26.23 1.41 -3.03
N ALA A 50 25.50 2.47 -2.64
CA ALA A 50 25.70 3.13 -1.37
C ALA A 50 25.18 2.24 -0.21
N PHE A 51 25.83 1.11 0.04
CA PHE A 51 25.37 0.07 0.98
C PHE A 51 25.07 0.62 2.37
N GLY A 52 25.92 1.51 2.89
CA GLY A 52 25.68 2.16 4.18
C GLY A 52 24.34 2.91 4.21
N LEU A 53 24.02 3.68 3.17
CA LEU A 53 22.74 4.39 3.06
C LEU A 53 21.57 3.43 2.83
N CYS A 54 21.77 2.35 2.07
CA CYS A 54 20.73 1.33 1.85
C CYS A 54 20.38 0.61 3.16
N TYR A 55 21.37 0.12 3.89
CA TYR A 55 21.16 -0.54 5.18
C TYR A 55 20.63 0.42 6.24
N LEU A 56 21.03 1.70 6.23
CA LEU A 56 20.44 2.72 7.10
C LEU A 56 18.96 2.95 6.78
N THR A 57 18.61 3.01 5.50
CA THR A 57 17.22 3.18 5.04
C THR A 57 16.36 1.96 5.40
N ILE A 58 16.90 0.75 5.31
CA ILE A 58 16.22 -0.47 5.75
C ILE A 58 16.14 -0.53 7.29
N GLY A 59 17.20 -0.12 7.98
CA GLY A 59 17.25 -0.03 9.44
C GLY A 59 16.18 0.92 10.00
N ALA A 60 15.94 2.05 9.33
CA ALA A 60 14.83 2.95 9.66
C ALA A 60 13.47 2.24 9.57
N SER A 61 13.24 1.38 8.57
CA SER A 61 12.04 0.55 8.48
C SER A 61 11.94 -0.46 9.63
N VAL A 62 13.05 -1.10 10.00
CA VAL A 62 13.09 -2.01 11.16
C VAL A 62 12.70 -1.27 12.43
N VAL A 63 13.32 -0.13 12.70
CA VAL A 63 12.99 0.70 13.88
C VAL A 63 11.54 1.14 13.86
N GLY A 64 11.05 1.66 12.73
CA GLY A 64 9.65 2.07 12.58
C GLY A 64 8.67 0.92 12.81
N ASN A 65 9.02 -0.30 12.38
CA ASN A 65 8.21 -1.48 12.59
C ASN A 65 8.24 -1.97 14.05
N LEU A 66 9.40 -1.94 14.71
CA LEU A 66 9.53 -2.27 16.13
C LEU A 66 8.77 -1.27 17.01
N VAL A 67 8.92 0.04 16.76
CA VAL A 67 8.16 1.08 17.45
C VAL A 67 6.66 0.83 17.29
N ALA A 68 6.19 0.54 16.07
CA ALA A 68 4.78 0.22 15.85
C ALA A 68 4.33 -1.04 16.62
N ALA A 69 5.18 -2.07 16.72
CA ALA A 69 4.88 -3.31 17.43
C ALA A 69 4.85 -3.15 18.96
N PHE A 70 5.69 -2.29 19.53
CA PHE A 70 5.77 -2.08 20.98
C PHE A 70 4.84 -0.98 21.51
N VAL A 71 4.62 0.08 20.75
CA VAL A 71 3.79 1.23 21.17
C VAL A 71 2.30 0.93 21.01
N PHE A 72 1.91 0.17 19.99
CA PHE A 72 0.51 -0.12 19.73
C PHE A 72 0.14 -1.56 20.13
N PRO A 73 -0.95 -1.77 20.88
CA PRO A 73 -1.45 -3.12 21.17
C PRO A 73 -1.72 -3.89 19.88
N GLN A 74 -1.34 -5.17 19.81
CA GLN A 74 -1.45 -5.98 18.58
C GLN A 74 -2.89 -6.10 18.04
N ASN A 75 -3.90 -5.96 18.91
CA ASN A 75 -5.32 -5.98 18.58
C ASN A 75 -5.91 -4.58 18.36
N LYS A 76 -5.10 -3.51 18.49
CA LYS A 76 -5.56 -2.14 18.22
C LYS A 76 -5.95 -2.02 16.75
N ARG A 77 -7.16 -1.53 16.53
CA ARG A 77 -7.57 -1.03 15.22
C ARG A 77 -6.98 0.37 15.07
N LEU A 78 -6.03 0.50 14.14
CA LEU A 78 -5.41 1.78 13.86
C LEU A 78 -6.44 2.76 13.29
N SER A 79 -6.34 4.01 13.73
CA SER A 79 -7.08 5.12 13.12
C SER A 79 -6.62 5.30 11.67
N GLU A 80 -7.46 5.97 10.88
CA GLU A 80 -7.14 6.24 9.49
C GLU A 80 -5.83 7.03 9.33
N ARG A 81 -5.58 8.00 10.22
CA ARG A 81 -4.37 8.82 10.20
C ARG A 81 -3.11 8.01 10.51
N GLU A 82 -3.18 7.09 11.48
CA GLU A 82 -2.07 6.20 11.81
C GLU A 82 -1.75 5.27 10.64
N ASN A 83 -2.77 4.67 10.00
CA ASN A 83 -2.57 3.83 8.81
C ASN A 83 -1.97 4.64 7.65
N LEU A 84 -2.50 5.83 7.37
CA LEU A 84 -1.96 6.71 6.33
C LEU A 84 -0.47 7.01 6.60
N ALA A 85 -0.12 7.41 7.82
CA ALA A 85 1.25 7.76 8.19
C ALA A 85 2.20 6.57 8.03
N MET A 86 1.78 5.37 8.42
CA MET A 86 2.58 4.15 8.25
C MET A 86 2.82 3.83 6.77
N VAL A 87 1.77 3.87 5.94
CA VAL A 87 1.89 3.57 4.51
C VAL A 87 2.68 4.67 3.77
N LEU A 88 2.54 5.94 4.17
CA LEU A 88 3.36 7.04 3.64
C LEU A 88 4.83 6.84 3.98
N PHE A 89 5.13 6.46 5.23
CA PHE A 89 6.49 6.14 5.64
C PHE A 89 7.07 5.01 4.77
N ASP A 90 6.32 3.92 4.55
CA ASP A 90 6.77 2.81 3.72
C ASP A 90 7.01 3.23 2.27
N LEU A 91 6.12 4.05 1.72
CA LEU A 91 6.25 4.59 0.36
C LEU A 91 7.49 5.47 0.22
N LEU A 92 7.72 6.38 1.17
CA LEU A 92 8.88 7.28 1.15
C LEU A 92 10.19 6.52 1.37
N GLN A 93 10.20 5.55 2.28
CA GLN A 93 11.36 4.70 2.52
C GLN A 93 11.71 3.87 1.28
N LEU A 94 10.72 3.26 0.64
CA LEU A 94 10.92 2.52 -0.60
C LEU A 94 11.41 3.44 -1.71
N THR A 95 10.85 4.65 -1.82
CA THR A 95 11.29 5.67 -2.79
C THR A 95 12.76 6.04 -2.56
N LEU A 96 13.18 6.27 -1.31
CA LEU A 96 14.56 6.57 -0.98
C LEU A 96 15.49 5.41 -1.37
N LEU A 97 15.11 4.18 -1.03
CA LEU A 97 15.89 2.99 -1.37
C LEU A 97 16.01 2.82 -2.89
N LEU A 98 14.94 3.04 -3.65
CA LEU A 98 14.96 3.03 -5.11
C LEU A 98 15.86 4.14 -5.67
N GLY A 99 15.81 5.34 -5.10
CA GLY A 99 16.68 6.46 -5.48
C GLY A 99 18.16 6.15 -5.29
N LEU A 100 18.52 5.41 -4.24
CA LEU A 100 19.89 4.94 -3.97
C LEU A 100 20.33 3.77 -4.87
N THR A 101 19.38 3.13 -5.56
CA THR A 101 19.61 1.87 -6.29
C THR A 101 19.19 1.96 -7.76
N GLY A 102 19.33 3.14 -8.40
CA GLY A 102 19.10 3.29 -9.85
C GLY A 102 17.78 3.91 -10.28
N GLY A 103 16.92 4.30 -9.33
CA GLY A 103 15.64 4.95 -9.62
C GLY A 103 14.71 4.06 -10.43
N LEU A 104 14.18 4.57 -11.55
CA LEU A 104 13.31 3.80 -12.44
C LEU A 104 14.03 2.78 -13.32
N ASN A 105 15.37 2.81 -13.39
CA ASN A 105 16.13 1.72 -14.01
C ASN A 105 16.11 0.45 -13.12
N ASN A 106 15.73 0.60 -11.85
CA ASN A 106 15.61 -0.52 -10.93
C ASN A 106 14.32 -1.30 -11.21
N PRO A 107 14.39 -2.63 -11.44
CA PRO A 107 13.20 -3.43 -11.70
C PRO A 107 12.20 -3.44 -10.53
N PHE A 108 12.65 -3.18 -9.30
CA PHE A 108 11.79 -3.09 -8.12
C PHE A 108 10.98 -1.79 -8.05
N ALA A 109 11.12 -0.85 -9.00
CA ALA A 109 10.29 0.36 -9.06
C ALA A 109 8.78 0.06 -9.12
N LEU A 110 8.40 -1.12 -9.65
CA LEU A 110 7.02 -1.61 -9.62
C LEU A 110 6.45 -1.80 -8.22
N LEU A 111 7.28 -1.95 -7.19
CA LEU A 111 6.83 -2.09 -5.80
C LEU A 111 6.18 -0.81 -5.26
N LEU A 112 6.36 0.36 -5.91
CA LEU A 112 5.62 1.58 -5.59
C LEU A 112 4.09 1.40 -5.71
N LEU A 113 3.64 0.40 -6.48
CA LEU A 113 2.22 0.05 -6.61
C LEU A 113 1.63 -0.54 -5.33
N ALA A 114 2.42 -1.28 -4.55
CA ALA A 114 1.90 -2.04 -3.42
C ALA A 114 1.32 -1.15 -2.31
N PRO A 115 2.01 -0.09 -1.81
CA PRO A 115 1.44 0.84 -0.83
C PRO A 115 0.14 1.50 -1.32
N VAL A 116 0.09 1.90 -2.60
CA VAL A 116 -1.11 2.53 -3.18
C VAL A 116 -2.26 1.52 -3.26
N THR A 117 -1.99 0.29 -3.66
CA THR A 117 -2.99 -0.77 -3.80
C THR A 117 -3.58 -1.14 -2.44
N ILE A 118 -2.73 -1.32 -1.43
CA ILE A 118 -3.16 -1.55 -0.03
C ILE A 118 -4.01 -0.38 0.45
N SER A 119 -3.62 0.86 0.11
CA SER A 119 -4.41 2.03 0.50
C SER A 119 -5.79 2.07 -0.13
N ALA A 120 -5.91 1.67 -1.40
CA ALA A 120 -7.15 1.68 -2.14
C ALA A 120 -8.19 0.69 -1.58
N THR A 121 -7.73 -0.43 -1.01
CA THR A 121 -8.61 -1.44 -0.40
C THR A 121 -8.92 -1.13 1.06
N ALA A 122 -8.03 -0.45 1.79
CA ALA A 122 -8.16 -0.34 3.24
C ALA A 122 -8.38 1.07 3.81
N LEU A 123 -8.11 2.13 3.05
CA LEU A 123 -8.24 3.51 3.49
C LEU A 123 -9.37 4.26 2.76
N SER A 124 -9.70 5.46 3.25
CA SER A 124 -10.67 6.32 2.57
C SER A 124 -10.14 6.79 1.21
N LEU A 125 -11.05 7.35 0.39
CA LEU A 125 -10.70 7.92 -0.90
C LEU A 125 -9.63 9.01 -0.75
N ARG A 126 -9.78 9.86 0.27
CA ARG A 126 -8.89 11.00 0.48
C ARG A 126 -7.47 10.53 0.78
N SER A 127 -7.34 9.58 1.70
CA SER A 127 -6.06 8.97 2.05
C SER A 127 -5.42 8.24 0.87
N THR A 128 -6.22 7.50 0.08
CA THR A 128 -5.76 6.82 -1.14
C THR A 128 -5.26 7.83 -2.19
N LEU A 129 -5.97 8.95 -2.38
CA LEU A 129 -5.57 10.00 -3.32
C LEU A 129 -4.26 10.66 -2.90
N VAL A 130 -4.07 10.92 -1.60
CA VAL A 130 -2.81 11.44 -1.08
C VAL A 130 -1.67 10.47 -1.39
N LEU A 131 -1.84 9.19 -1.03
CA LEU A 131 -0.82 8.16 -1.28
C LEU A 131 -0.53 7.96 -2.78
N GLY A 132 -1.57 7.93 -3.61
CA GLY A 132 -1.42 7.85 -5.07
C GLY A 132 -0.67 9.05 -5.64
N ALA A 133 -1.02 10.27 -5.22
CA ALA A 133 -0.30 11.47 -5.64
C ALA A 133 1.17 11.45 -5.17
N THR A 134 1.43 11.06 -3.93
CA THR A 134 2.80 10.90 -3.43
C THR A 134 3.58 9.87 -4.23
N ALA A 135 2.98 8.74 -4.62
CA ALA A 135 3.64 7.71 -5.43
C ALA A 135 3.95 8.20 -6.86
N ILE A 136 3.05 8.97 -7.47
CA ILE A 136 3.25 9.60 -8.78
C ILE A 136 4.40 10.61 -8.73
N ILE A 137 4.43 11.45 -7.68
CA ILE A 137 5.51 12.42 -7.46
C ILE A 137 6.82 11.66 -7.24
N ALA A 138 6.83 10.63 -6.40
CA ALA A 138 7.99 9.79 -6.14
C ALA A 138 8.53 9.15 -7.43
N ALA A 139 7.67 8.53 -8.24
CA ALA A 139 8.07 7.95 -9.53
C ALA A 139 8.66 9.01 -10.47
N SER A 140 8.10 10.21 -10.50
CA SER A 140 8.60 11.31 -11.33
C SER A 140 9.94 11.84 -10.82
N VAL A 141 10.13 11.96 -9.50
CA VAL A 141 11.41 12.31 -8.89
C VAL A 141 12.45 11.24 -9.24
N LEU A 142 12.13 9.94 -9.11
CA LEU A 142 13.04 8.84 -9.43
C LEU A 142 13.41 8.77 -10.92
N ALA A 143 12.52 9.22 -11.81
CA ALA A 143 12.81 9.30 -13.24
C ALA A 143 13.86 10.39 -13.54
N LEU A 144 13.79 11.50 -12.83
CA LEU A 144 14.65 12.67 -13.04
C LEU A 144 15.95 12.60 -12.22
N TRP A 145 15.89 12.04 -11.02
CA TRP A 145 16.98 12.01 -10.06
C TRP A 145 17.08 10.66 -9.35
N HIS A 146 18.24 10.03 -9.47
CA HIS A 146 18.61 8.82 -8.77
C HIS A 146 20.13 8.65 -8.84
N LEU A 147 20.67 7.83 -7.94
CA LEU A 147 22.06 7.41 -8.01
C LEU A 147 22.23 6.37 -9.13
N PRO A 148 23.16 6.56 -10.07
CA PRO A 148 23.37 5.62 -11.15
C PRO A 148 23.86 4.27 -10.60
N LEU A 149 23.39 3.18 -11.21
CA LEU A 149 23.89 1.84 -10.92
C LEU A 149 25.22 1.65 -11.64
N VAL A 150 26.27 1.37 -10.87
CA VAL A 150 27.61 1.14 -11.41
C VAL A 150 28.03 -0.29 -11.08
N THR A 151 28.60 -1.02 -12.04
CA THR A 151 29.17 -2.34 -11.79
C THR A 151 30.53 -2.23 -11.11
N GLN A 152 31.07 -3.33 -10.59
CA GLN A 152 32.44 -3.33 -10.04
C GLN A 152 33.51 -2.91 -11.06
N SER A 153 33.24 -3.13 -12.35
CA SER A 153 34.10 -2.73 -13.46
C SER A 153 34.03 -1.23 -13.79
N GLY A 154 33.11 -0.48 -13.17
CA GLY A 154 32.88 0.93 -13.43
C GLY A 154 31.84 1.22 -14.52
N ASP A 155 31.20 0.18 -15.07
CA ASP A 155 30.19 0.36 -16.11
C ASP A 155 28.89 0.90 -15.52
N VAL A 156 28.35 1.96 -16.12
CA VAL A 156 27.07 2.52 -15.70
C VAL A 156 25.93 1.76 -16.38
N LEU A 157 25.14 1.04 -15.59
CA LEU A 157 23.92 0.37 -16.04
C LEU A 157 22.83 1.43 -16.24
N ARG A 158 22.79 2.00 -17.44
CA ARG A 158 21.78 2.99 -17.84
C ARG A 158 20.91 2.44 -18.94
N GLN A 159 19.60 2.50 -18.75
CA GLN A 159 18.64 2.16 -19.78
C GLN A 159 18.45 3.34 -20.74
N PRO A 160 18.19 3.11 -22.05
CA PRO A 160 17.85 4.19 -22.96
C PRO A 160 16.65 5.00 -22.46
N GLY A 161 16.69 6.33 -22.58
CA GLY A 161 15.69 7.22 -21.98
C GLY A 161 14.25 6.93 -22.39
N ILE A 162 14.04 6.42 -23.61
CA ILE A 162 12.70 6.01 -24.09
C ILE A 162 12.10 4.89 -23.25
N PHE A 163 12.90 3.94 -22.78
CA PHE A 163 12.42 2.87 -21.91
C PHE A 163 12.19 3.36 -20.49
N VAL A 164 12.99 4.30 -19.98
CA VAL A 164 12.75 4.92 -18.67
C VAL A 164 11.43 5.69 -18.69
N PHE A 165 11.18 6.44 -19.77
CA PHE A 165 9.90 7.10 -19.99
C PHE A 165 8.75 6.09 -20.09
N GLY A 166 8.95 4.98 -20.80
CA GLY A 166 7.99 3.88 -20.88
C GLY A 166 7.66 3.28 -19.51
N HIS A 167 8.67 3.00 -18.68
CA HIS A 167 8.49 2.52 -17.31
C HIS A 167 7.76 3.54 -16.44
N TRP A 168 8.12 4.82 -16.54
CA TRP A 168 7.45 5.90 -15.83
C TRP A 168 5.97 5.97 -16.20
N ALA A 169 5.65 6.01 -17.50
CA ALA A 169 4.26 6.05 -17.98
C ALA A 169 3.49 4.80 -17.55
N ALA A 170 4.09 3.61 -17.68
CA ALA A 170 3.50 2.35 -17.24
C ALA A 170 3.20 2.35 -15.73
N LEU A 171 4.11 2.88 -14.90
CA LEU A 171 3.90 3.01 -13.46
C LEU A 171 2.76 3.96 -13.14
N LEU A 172 2.67 5.13 -13.80
CA LEU A 172 1.57 6.06 -13.58
C LEU A 172 0.21 5.43 -13.92
N ILE A 173 0.14 4.78 -15.08
CA ILE A 173 -1.07 4.07 -15.52
C ILE A 173 -1.41 2.95 -14.53
N ALA A 174 -0.43 2.15 -14.12
CA ALA A 174 -0.62 1.07 -13.17
C ALA A 174 -1.11 1.59 -11.82
N ILE A 175 -0.51 2.67 -11.27
CA ILE A 175 -0.93 3.29 -10.01
C ILE A 175 -2.41 3.68 -10.07
N VAL A 176 -2.81 4.38 -11.13
CA VAL A 176 -4.20 4.84 -11.29
C VAL A 176 -5.14 3.65 -11.48
N PHE A 177 -4.79 2.73 -12.38
CA PHE A 177 -5.62 1.60 -12.76
C PHE A 177 -5.79 0.61 -11.61
N THR A 178 -4.71 0.15 -10.98
CA THR A 178 -4.80 -0.83 -9.89
C THR A 178 -5.46 -0.24 -8.66
N SER A 179 -5.24 1.05 -8.36
CA SER A 179 -5.94 1.73 -7.28
C SER A 179 -7.45 1.81 -7.54
N ALA A 180 -7.85 2.28 -8.74
CA ALA A 180 -9.27 2.36 -9.10
C ALA A 180 -9.96 0.99 -9.12
N TYR A 181 -9.31 -0.01 -9.70
CA TYR A 181 -9.81 -1.38 -9.78
C TYR A 181 -9.96 -2.00 -8.40
N SER A 182 -8.90 -1.97 -7.58
CA SER A 182 -8.91 -2.55 -6.22
C SER A 182 -9.99 -1.90 -5.37
N ARG A 183 -10.21 -0.60 -5.55
CA ARG A 183 -11.26 0.14 -4.84
C ARG A 183 -12.66 -0.27 -5.27
N ARG A 184 -12.90 -0.45 -6.57
CA ARG A 184 -14.19 -0.95 -7.08
C ARG A 184 -14.49 -2.34 -6.54
N VAL A 185 -13.56 -3.27 -6.70
CA VAL A 185 -13.72 -4.65 -6.21
C VAL A 185 -14.00 -4.68 -4.71
N THR A 186 -13.25 -3.91 -3.92
CA THR A 186 -13.48 -3.85 -2.47
C THR A 186 -14.85 -3.28 -2.13
N SER A 187 -15.32 -2.26 -2.86
CA SER A 187 -16.68 -1.72 -2.64
C SER A 187 -17.78 -2.70 -3.00
N GLU A 188 -17.59 -3.52 -4.03
CA GLU A 188 -18.54 -4.56 -4.43
C GLU A 188 -18.59 -5.68 -3.38
N VAL A 189 -17.43 -6.17 -2.93
CA VAL A 189 -17.35 -7.19 -1.87
C VAL A 189 -18.06 -6.75 -0.59
N HIS A 190 -17.85 -5.50 -0.15
CA HIS A 190 -18.54 -4.96 1.02
C HIS A 190 -20.06 -4.88 0.82
N SER A 191 -20.52 -4.46 -0.36
CA SER A 191 -21.96 -4.40 -0.66
C SER A 191 -22.62 -5.79 -0.61
N MET A 192 -21.91 -6.84 -1.07
CA MET A 192 -22.40 -8.22 -1.02
C MET A 192 -22.43 -8.74 0.42
N ALA A 193 -21.42 -8.43 1.23
CA ALA A 193 -21.37 -8.82 2.64
C ALA A 193 -22.51 -8.17 3.45
N ASP A 194 -22.79 -6.89 3.20
CA ASP A 194 -23.91 -6.18 3.83
C ASP A 194 -25.26 -6.82 3.44
N ALA A 195 -25.46 -7.13 2.16
CA ALA A 195 -26.66 -7.81 1.68
C ALA A 195 -26.84 -9.19 2.31
N LEU A 196 -25.78 -9.99 2.40
CA LEU A 196 -25.81 -11.32 3.04
C LEU A 196 -26.19 -11.21 4.52
N SER A 197 -25.60 -10.26 5.24
CA SER A 197 -25.91 -10.03 6.66
C SER A 197 -27.37 -9.62 6.88
N ALA A 198 -27.94 -8.83 5.97
CA ALA A 198 -29.34 -8.45 5.99
C ALA A 198 -30.26 -9.66 5.77
N THR A 199 -29.94 -10.53 4.80
CA THR A 199 -30.70 -11.77 4.56
C THR A 199 -30.65 -12.70 5.77
N GLN A 200 -29.48 -12.88 6.39
CA GLN A 200 -29.34 -13.68 7.61
C GLN A 200 -30.18 -13.13 8.78
N LEU A 201 -30.25 -11.81 8.93
CA LEU A 201 -31.10 -11.17 9.93
C LEU A 201 -32.59 -11.40 9.67
N VAL A 202 -33.02 -11.42 8.40
CA VAL A 202 -34.41 -11.72 8.03
C VAL A 202 -34.74 -13.19 8.30
N LEU A 203 -33.89 -14.13 7.85
CA LEU A 203 -34.06 -15.56 8.09
C LEU A 203 -34.08 -15.89 9.58
N ALA A 204 -33.21 -15.28 10.38
CA ALA A 204 -33.19 -15.46 11.82
C ALA A 204 -34.48 -14.94 12.50
N ARG A 205 -35.11 -13.89 11.95
CA ARG A 205 -36.42 -13.40 12.43
C ARG A 205 -37.54 -14.37 12.06
N GLU A 206 -37.55 -14.92 10.85
CA GLU A 206 -38.54 -15.90 10.42
C GLU A 206 -38.45 -17.20 11.23
N GLN A 207 -37.24 -17.73 11.47
CA GLN A 207 -37.04 -18.91 12.32
C GLN A 207 -37.58 -18.69 13.73
N LYS A 208 -37.31 -17.53 14.32
CA LYS A 208 -37.81 -17.20 15.67
C LYS A 208 -39.34 -17.13 15.73
N LEU A 209 -39.99 -16.62 14.68
CA LEU A 209 -41.45 -16.59 14.58
C LEU A 209 -42.04 -17.99 14.37
N SER A 210 -41.40 -18.83 13.54
CA SER A 210 -41.78 -20.22 13.34
C SER A 210 -41.70 -21.04 14.63
N ASP A 211 -40.64 -20.87 15.42
CA ASP A 211 -40.48 -21.54 16.72
C ASP A 211 -41.56 -21.11 17.73
N LEU A 212 -41.96 -19.85 17.72
CA LEU A 212 -43.06 -19.33 18.55
C LEU A 212 -44.42 -19.91 18.13
N SER A 213 -44.68 -20.06 16.83
CA SER A 213 -45.91 -20.69 16.34
C SER A 213 -45.96 -22.20 16.57
N GLY A 214 -44.81 -22.89 16.56
CA GLY A 214 -44.73 -24.33 16.81
C GLY A 214 -44.93 -24.76 18.27
N VAL A 215 -44.83 -23.84 19.24
CA VAL A 215 -45.03 -24.12 20.68
C VAL A 215 -46.49 -23.88 21.12
N VAL A 216 -47.31 -23.24 20.30
CA VAL A 216 -48.73 -22.91 20.62
C VAL A 216 -49.72 -23.89 19.95
N ALA A 217 -49.23 -24.86 19.18
CA ALA A 217 -50.01 -25.95 18.58
C ALA A 217 -49.83 -27.25 19.38
#